data_AF-A0A0A9DHW9-F1
#
_entry.id   AF-A0A0A9DHW9-F1
#
_cell.length_a   1.000
_cell.length_b   1.000
_cell.length_c   1.000
_cell.angle_alpha   90.00
_cell.angle_beta   90.00
_cell.angle_gamma   90.00
#
_symmetry.space_group_name_H-M   'P 1'
#
loop_
_entity.id
_entity.type
_entity.pdbx_description
1 polymer ?
#
loop_
_entity_poly.entity_id
_entity_poly.type
_entity_poly.pdbx_seq_one_letter_code
_entity_poly.pdbx_strand_id
1 'polypeptide(L)'
;MAKPRGGGLLDLEGHYAFYGAYHSNPVNVGIHEIFVWPIFLTALLLLHLTAPFAHAAGVGAAFYGAYYFLLDRRAGALAAFLCFLCWAASGALAARLGFSVGWKVRRKKRPSFASIV
;
A
#
# COMPACT_ATOMS: atom_id res chain seq x y z
N MET A 1 13.95 -3.11 46.40
CA MET A 1 14.58 -1.97 45.70
C MET A 1 14.33 -2.16 44.21
N ALA A 2 13.42 -1.39 43.61
CA ALA A 2 13.14 -1.50 42.18
C ALA A 2 14.33 -0.93 41.39
N LYS A 3 14.94 -1.73 40.53
CA LYS A 3 16.02 -1.32 39.62
C LYS A 3 15.46 -0.21 38.70
N PRO A 4 16.13 0.93 38.53
CA PRO A 4 15.68 1.95 37.59
C PRO A 4 15.69 1.32 36.19
N ARG A 5 14.55 1.33 35.50
CA ARG A 5 14.45 0.88 34.11
C ARG A 5 15.18 1.90 33.25
N GLY A 6 16.44 1.60 32.93
CA GLY A 6 17.32 2.51 32.24
C GLY A 6 16.93 2.63 30.77
N GLY A 7 16.22 3.70 30.41
CA GLY A 7 15.89 4.06 29.02
C GLY A 7 17.12 4.54 28.23
N GLY A 8 18.10 3.66 28.02
CA GLY A 8 19.27 3.90 27.19
C GLY A 8 19.09 3.42 25.75
N LEU A 9 19.92 3.92 24.83
CA LEU A 9 19.93 3.51 23.40
C LEU A 9 20.09 2.00 23.20
N LEU A 10 20.72 1.29 24.15
CA LEU A 10 21.00 -0.15 24.08
C LEU A 10 20.10 -0.99 25.00
N ASP A 11 19.11 -0.37 25.66
CA ASP A 11 18.11 -1.11 26.45
C ASP A 11 17.07 -1.77 25.54
N LEU A 12 17.49 -2.83 24.84
CA LEU A 12 16.63 -3.56 23.91
C LEU A 12 15.38 -4.10 24.60
N GLU A 13 15.49 -4.56 25.85
CA GLU A 13 14.33 -5.07 26.61
C GLU A 13 13.29 -3.97 26.83
N GLY A 14 13.72 -2.78 27.24
CA GLY A 14 12.84 -1.61 27.37
C GLY A 14 12.20 -1.20 26.05
N HIS A 15 12.97 -1.15 24.96
CA HIS A 15 12.45 -0.80 23.62
C HIS A 15 11.46 -1.84 23.08
N TYR A 16 11.74 -3.14 23.24
CA TYR A 16 10.83 -4.20 22.83
C TYR A 16 9.56 -4.22 23.69
N ALA A 17 9.66 -4.01 25.01
CA ALA A 17 8.50 -3.94 25.88
C ALA A 17 7.61 -2.73 25.56
N PHE A 18 8.21 -1.56 25.28
CA PHE A 18 7.50 -0.37 24.83
C PHE A 18 6.81 -0.61 23.47
N TYR A 19 7.54 -1.16 22.50
CA TYR A 19 7.00 -1.48 21.17
C TYR A 19 5.87 -2.51 21.26
N GLY A 20 6.02 -3.55 22.08
CA GLY A 20 4.95 -4.53 22.34
C GLY A 20 3.71 -3.88 22.95
N ALA A 21 3.87 -3.03 23.96
CA ALA A 21 2.76 -2.30 24.59
C ALA A 21 2.03 -1.37 23.61
N TYR A 22 2.75 -0.79 22.64
CA TYR A 22 2.17 0.04 21.58
C TYR A 22 1.22 -0.74 20.66
N HIS A 23 1.47 -2.03 20.42
CA HIS A 23 0.60 -2.88 19.58
C HIS A 23 -0.66 -3.36 20.31
N SER A 24 -0.71 -3.24 21.63
CA SER A 24 -1.90 -3.52 22.44
C SER A 24 -2.76 -2.27 22.68
N ASN A 25 -2.33 -1.09 22.23
CA ASN A 25 -3.11 0.14 22.38
C ASN A 25 -4.26 0.18 21.34
N PRO A 26 -5.53 0.26 21.77
CA PRO A 26 -6.67 0.16 20.85
C PRO A 26 -6.75 1.33 19.85
N VAL A 27 -6.27 2.52 20.20
CA VAL A 27 -6.21 3.66 19.27
C VAL A 27 -5.19 3.39 18.18
N ASN A 28 -4.01 2.86 18.53
CA ASN A 28 -2.99 2.52 17.55
C ASN A 28 -3.43 1.38 16.63
N VAL A 29 -4.06 0.35 17.18
CA VAL A 29 -4.64 -0.75 16.38
C VAL A 29 -5.68 -0.20 15.41
N GLY A 30 -6.59 0.67 15.86
CA GLY A 30 -7.58 1.30 14.98
C GLY A 30 -6.94 2.15 13.87
N ILE A 31 -5.89 2.91 14.19
CA ILE A 31 -5.12 3.65 13.17
C ILE A 31 -4.52 2.67 12.15
N HIS A 32 -3.88 1.58 12.62
CA HIS A 32 -3.27 0.59 11.74
C HIS A 32 -4.31 -0.07 10.81
N GLU A 33 -5.45 -0.47 11.35
CA GLU A 33 -6.56 -1.06 10.59
C GLU A 33 -7.13 -0.13 9.52
N ILE A 34 -7.07 1.20 9.72
CA ILE A 34 -7.54 2.19 8.73
C ILE A 34 -6.46 2.45 7.66
N PHE A 35 -5.21 2.68 8.09
CA PHE A 35 -4.14 3.15 7.19
C PHE A 35 -3.44 2.04 6.41
N VAL A 36 -3.59 0.77 6.78
CA VAL A 36 -3.03 -0.34 6.01
C VAL A 36 -3.58 -0.38 4.57
N TRP A 37 -4.86 -0.03 4.35
CA TRP A 37 -5.47 -0.11 3.01
C TRP A 37 -4.99 1.00 2.06
N PRO A 38 -4.91 2.29 2.44
CA PRO A 38 -4.26 3.30 1.62
C PRO A 38 -2.78 2.99 1.30
N ILE A 39 -2.04 2.42 2.27
CA ILE A 39 -0.64 2.01 2.04
C ILE A 39 -0.59 0.87 1.02
N PHE A 40 -1.45 -0.14 1.19
CA PHE A 40 -1.54 -1.26 0.26
C PHE A 40 -1.94 -0.81 -1.15
N LEU A 41 -2.94 0.07 -1.27
CA LEU A 41 -3.37 0.67 -2.53
C LEU A 41 -2.22 1.36 -3.27
N THR A 42 -1.42 2.16 -2.55
CA THR A 42 -0.30 2.89 -3.17
C THR A 42 0.82 1.94 -3.57
N ALA A 43 1.10 0.89 -2.80
CA ALA A 43 2.05 -0.15 -3.19
C ALA A 43 1.61 -0.87 -4.49
N LEU A 44 0.33 -1.25 -4.59
CA LEU A 44 -0.22 -1.85 -5.81
C LEU A 44 -0.20 -0.90 -7.01
N LEU A 45 -0.48 0.39 -6.79
CA LEU A 45 -0.36 1.42 -7.83
C LEU A 45 1.07 1.52 -8.35
N LEU A 46 2.06 1.54 -7.46
CA LEU A 46 3.47 1.53 -7.86
C LEU A 46 3.79 0.29 -8.70
N LEU A 47 3.34 -0.90 -8.28
CA LEU A 47 3.52 -2.12 -9.07
C LEU A 47 2.88 -2.02 -10.46
N HIS A 48 1.68 -1.45 -10.58
CA HIS A 48 1.06 -1.22 -11.88
C HIS A 48 1.88 -0.28 -12.79
N LEU A 49 2.61 0.67 -12.22
CA LEU A 49 3.36 1.68 -12.96
C LEU A 49 4.80 1.30 -13.26
N THR A 50 5.43 0.46 -12.42
CA THR A 50 6.88 0.21 -12.46
C THR A 50 7.26 -1.26 -12.61
N ALA A 51 6.35 -2.21 -12.36
CA ALA A 51 6.72 -3.62 -12.40
C ALA A 51 7.02 -4.07 -13.84
N PRO A 52 8.03 -4.95 -14.04
CA PRO A 52 8.38 -5.47 -15.35
C PRO A 52 7.40 -6.51 -15.90
N PHE A 53 6.34 -6.85 -15.14
CA PHE A 53 5.32 -7.82 -15.53
C PHE A 53 3.91 -7.31 -15.20
N ALA A 54 2.99 -7.47 -16.16
CA ALA A 54 1.66 -6.85 -16.12
C ALA A 54 0.76 -7.29 -14.94
N HIS A 55 1.01 -8.46 -14.38
CA HIS A 55 0.17 -9.06 -13.34
C HIS A 55 0.72 -8.89 -11.91
N ALA A 56 1.80 -8.13 -11.72
CA ALA A 56 2.48 -7.99 -10.42
C ALA A 56 1.54 -7.58 -9.28
N ALA A 57 0.75 -6.52 -9.51
CA ALA A 57 -0.20 -6.03 -8.53
C ALA A 57 -1.30 -7.06 -8.22
N GLY A 58 -1.79 -7.78 -9.23
CA GLY A 58 -2.81 -8.81 -9.05
C GLY A 58 -2.30 -10.00 -8.23
N VAL A 59 -1.07 -10.45 -8.50
CA VAL A 59 -0.41 -11.51 -7.71
C VAL A 59 -0.19 -11.05 -6.26
N GLY A 60 0.28 -9.83 -6.06
CA GLY A 60 0.45 -9.26 -4.71
C GLY A 60 -0.87 -9.19 -3.93
N ALA A 61 -1.94 -8.73 -4.57
CA ALA A 61 -3.27 -8.68 -3.98
C ALA A 61 -3.82 -10.08 -3.64
N ALA A 62 -3.65 -11.05 -4.53
CA ALA A 62 -4.07 -12.43 -4.27
C ALA A 62 -3.27 -13.07 -3.13
N PHE A 63 -1.96 -12.84 -3.07
CA PHE A 63 -1.11 -13.36 -2.01
C PHE A 63 -1.50 -12.80 -0.63
N TYR A 64 -1.62 -11.48 -0.50
CA TYR A 64 -2.02 -10.86 0.76
C TYR A 64 -3.48 -11.18 1.13
N GLY A 65 -4.38 -11.24 0.14
CA GLY A 65 -5.77 -11.65 0.39
C GLY A 65 -5.87 -13.08 0.91
N ALA A 66 -5.12 -14.02 0.32
CA ALA A 66 -5.04 -15.40 0.80
C ALA A 66 -4.41 -15.46 2.20
N TYR A 67 -3.32 -14.72 2.43
CA TYR A 67 -2.67 -14.63 3.73
C TYR A 67 -3.64 -14.19 4.84
N TYR A 68 -4.34 -13.08 4.65
CA TYR A 68 -5.31 -12.59 5.64
C TYR A 68 -6.47 -13.57 5.84
N PHE A 69 -7.03 -14.14 4.76
CA PHE A 69 -8.12 -15.10 4.86
C PHE A 69 -7.72 -16.39 5.59
N LEU A 70 -6.47 -16.84 5.43
CA LEU A 70 -5.94 -18.00 6.16
C LEU A 70 -5.63 -17.68 7.62
N LEU A 71 -5.30 -16.43 7.95
CA LEU A 71 -5.03 -15.98 9.32
C LEU A 71 -6.29 -16.03 10.20
N ASP A 72 -7.41 -15.51 9.70
CA ASP A 72 -8.73 -15.62 10.33
C ASP A 72 -9.81 -15.63 9.24
N ARG A 73 -10.68 -16.64 9.22
CA ARG A 73 -11.66 -16.78 8.13
C ARG A 73 -12.72 -15.66 8.12
N ARG A 74 -13.05 -15.07 9.26
CA ARG A 74 -14.13 -14.07 9.39
C ARG A 74 -13.59 -12.67 9.13
N ALA A 75 -12.60 -12.23 9.90
CA ALA A 75 -11.97 -10.93 9.72
C ALA A 75 -11.15 -10.89 8.43
N GLY A 76 -10.47 -12.00 8.11
CA GLY A 76 -9.66 -12.13 6.91
C GLY A 76 -10.46 -12.16 5.62
N ALA A 77 -11.74 -12.54 5.64
CA ALA A 77 -12.60 -12.42 4.45
C ALA A 77 -12.83 -10.95 4.06
N LEU A 78 -13.05 -10.08 5.05
CA LEU A 78 -13.15 -8.63 4.83
C LEU A 78 -11.81 -8.08 4.31
N ALA A 79 -10.70 -8.44 4.95
CA ALA A 79 -9.36 -8.04 4.51
C ALA A 79 -9.05 -8.50 3.07
N ALA A 80 -9.38 -9.75 2.73
CA ALA A 80 -9.21 -10.27 1.38
C ALA A 80 -10.05 -9.49 0.36
N PHE A 81 -11.31 -9.20 0.67
CA PHE A 81 -12.15 -8.34 -0.15
C PHE A 81 -11.53 -6.95 -0.34
N LEU A 82 -11.00 -6.34 0.72
CA LEU A 82 -10.31 -5.04 0.64
C LEU A 82 -9.03 -5.12 -0.20
N CYS A 83 -8.27 -6.22 -0.14
CA CYS A 83 -7.12 -6.44 -1.02
C CYS A 83 -7.52 -6.42 -2.50
N PHE A 84 -8.60 -7.14 -2.87
CA PHE A 84 -9.11 -7.14 -4.25
C PHE A 84 -9.68 -5.78 -4.66
N LEU A 85 -10.34 -5.07 -3.75
CA LEU A 85 -10.82 -3.71 -4.00
C LEU A 85 -9.65 -2.73 -4.25
N CYS A 86 -8.58 -2.82 -3.46
CA CYS A 86 -7.37 -2.03 -3.66
C CYS A 86 -6.70 -2.35 -5.01
N TRP A 87 -6.66 -3.63 -5.42
CA TRP A 87 -6.16 -4.02 -6.73
C TRP A 87 -6.98 -3.42 -7.87
N ALA A 88 -8.30 -3.55 -7.82
CA ALA A 88 -9.18 -2.97 -8.84
C ALA A 88 -9.05 -1.43 -8.90
N ALA A 89 -9.05 -0.77 -7.74
CA ALA A 89 -8.92 0.68 -7.64
C ALA A 89 -7.55 1.19 -8.14
N SER A 90 -6.46 0.54 -7.74
CA SER A 90 -5.11 0.89 -8.20
C SER A 90 -4.95 0.68 -9.70
N GLY A 91 -5.50 -0.40 -10.26
CA GLY A 91 -5.53 -0.64 -11.71
C GLY A 91 -6.31 0.42 -12.48
N ALA A 92 -7.50 0.78 -12.00
CA ALA A 92 -8.31 1.85 -12.58
C ALA A 92 -7.58 3.20 -12.54
N LEU A 93 -6.93 3.52 -11.41
CA LEU A 93 -6.14 4.74 -11.26
C LEU A 93 -4.91 4.75 -12.17
N ALA A 94 -4.18 3.63 -12.26
CA ALA A 94 -3.04 3.48 -13.15
C ALA A 94 -3.43 3.68 -14.62
N ALA A 95 -4.58 3.14 -15.06
CA ALA A 95 -5.09 3.35 -16.42
C ALA A 95 -5.38 4.83 -16.71
N ARG A 96 -5.98 5.56 -15.76
CA ARG A 96 -6.25 7.00 -15.91
C ARG A 96 -4.97 7.84 -15.93
N LEU A 97 -4.00 7.50 -15.08
CA LEU A 97 -2.69 8.17 -15.04
C LEU A 97 -1.88 7.89 -16.30
N GLY A 98 -1.86 6.64 -16.78
CA GLY A 98 -1.20 6.24 -18.02
C GLY A 98 -1.79 6.96 -19.25
N PHE A 99 -3.11 7.10 -19.33
CA PHE A 99 -3.76 7.90 -20.37
C PHE A 99 -3.36 9.38 -20.30
N SER A 100 -3.28 9.97 -19.10
CA SER A 100 -2.84 11.36 -18.88
C SER A 100 -1.40 11.60 -19.35
N VAL A 101 -0.48 10.66 -19.08
CA VAL A 101 0.92 10.72 -19.55
C VAL A 101 0.99 10.53 -21.07
N GLY A 102 0.30 9.53 -21.61
CA GLY A 102 0.27 9.25 -23.05
C GLY A 102 -0.32 10.41 -23.87
N TRP A 103 -1.33 11.10 -23.36
CA TRP A 103 -1.92 12.27 -23.98
C TRP A 103 -0.96 13.47 -24.02
N LYS A 104 -0.17 13.70 -22.96
CA LYS A 104 0.85 14.76 -22.93
C LYS A 104 1.99 14.49 -23.92
N VAL A 105 2.46 13.25 -24.05
CA VAL A 105 3.46 12.87 -25.06
C VAL A 105 2.92 13.06 -26.48
N ARG A 106 1.66 12.67 -26.73
CA ARG A 106 1.01 12.86 -28.04
C ARG A 106 0.83 14.34 -28.41
N ARG A 107 0.48 15.22 -27.46
CA ARG A 107 0.42 16.67 -27.73
C ARG A 107 1.78 17.26 -28.07
N LYS A 108 2.87 16.79 -27.44
CA LYS A 108 4.23 17.26 -27.73
C LYS A 108 4.75 16.83 -29.10
N LYS A 109 4.19 15.76 -29.69
CA LYS A 109 4.55 15.24 -31.03
C LYS A 109 3.66 15.75 -32.18
N ARG A 110 2.71 16.67 -31.95
CA ARG A 110 2.02 17.32 -33.08
C ARG A 110 2.91 18.47 -33.59
N PRO A 111 3.42 18.42 -34.84
CA PRO A 111 4.02 19.62 -35.41
C PRO A 111 2.95 20.71 -35.41
N SER A 112 3.31 21.90 -34.93
CA SER A 112 2.50 23.08 -35.08
C SER A 112 2.39 23.39 -36.57
N PHE A 113 1.32 22.95 -37.22
CA PHE A 113 0.94 23.37 -38.56
C PHE A 113 0.34 24.78 -38.49
N ALA A 114 1.11 25.75 -37.97
CA ALA A 114 0.70 27.15 -37.85
C ALA A 114 1.78 28.10 -38.39
N SER A 115 2.52 27.67 -39.41
CA SER A 115 3.52 28.52 -40.10
C SER A 115 3.69 28.11 -41.57
N ILE A 116 2.59 27.94 -42.30
CA ILE A 116 2.57 28.01 -43.77
C ILE A 116 1.24 28.66 -44.16
N VAL A 117 1.22 30.00 -44.12
CA VAL A 117 0.70 30.98 -45.09
C VAL A 117 1.00 32.35 -44.50
#